data_AF-A0A1H3T2H9-F1
#
_entry.id   AF-A0A1H3T2H9-F1
#
_cell.length_a   1.000
_cell.length_b   1.000
_cell.length_c   1.000
_cell.angle_alpha   90.00
_cell.angle_beta   90.00
_cell.angle_gamma   90.00
#
_symmetry.space_group_name_H-M   'P 1'
#
loop_
_entity.id
_entity.type
_entity.pdbx_description
1 polymer ?
#
loop_
_entity_poly.entity_id
_entity_poly.type
_entity_poly.pdbx_seq_one_letter_code
_entity_poly.pdbx_strand_id
1 'polypeptide(L)' 'MTQLEELEKDVNQMNLDLKAIQHDVKNLEARILVAERDVLTINKQLDKISANTTWILRLIVSALVTGVLGVLARNLL' A
#
# COMPACT_ATOMS: atom_id res chain seq x y z
N MET A 1 7.00 0.84 -55.20
CA MET A 1 5.97 0.15 -54.42
C MET A 1 4.65 0.85 -54.69
N THR A 2 3.55 0.11 -54.70
CA THR A 2 2.21 0.71 -54.85
C THR A 2 1.74 1.27 -53.50
N GLN A 3 0.81 2.23 -53.52
CA GLN A 3 0.20 2.75 -52.28
C GLN A 3 -0.47 1.64 -51.44
N LEU A 4 -0.90 0.56 -52.10
CA LEU A 4 -1.49 -0.61 -51.44
C LEU A 4 -0.45 -1.41 -50.66
N GLU A 5 0.76 -1.58 -51.21
CA GLU A 5 1.87 -2.27 -50.53
C GLU A 5 2.37 -1.50 -49.30
N GLU A 6 2.41 -0.16 -49.38
CA GLU A 6 2.75 0.69 -48.22
C GLU A 6 1.68 0.58 -47.13
N LEU A 7 0.40 0.62 -47.50
CA LEU A 7 -0.69 0.46 -46.55
C LEU A 7 -0.68 -0.92 -45.88
N GLU A 8 -0.40 -2.00 -46.62
CA GLU A 8 -0.27 -3.35 -46.06
C GLU A 8 0.88 -3.42 -45.05
N LYS A 9 2.01 -2.79 -45.37
CA LYS A 9 3.16 -2.71 -44.46
C LYS A 9 2.80 -1.96 -43.17
N ASP A 10 2.12 -0.83 -43.27
CA ASP A 10 1.71 -0.04 -42.11
C ASP A 10 0.71 -0.80 -41.22
N VAL A 11 -0.26 -1.50 -41.81
CA VAL A 11 -1.21 -2.35 -41.08
C VAL A 11 -0.47 -3.51 -40.37
N ASN A 12 0.51 -4.12 -41.03
CA ASN A 12 1.31 -5.17 -40.41
C ASN A 12 2.14 -4.64 -39.24
N GLN A 13 2.72 -3.44 -39.37
CA GLN A 13 3.44 -2.80 -38.26
C GLN A 13 2.49 -2.47 -37.10
N MET A 14 1.33 -1.90 -37.38
CA MET A 14 0.30 -1.63 -36.35
C MET A 14 -0.12 -2.89 -35.61
N ASN A 15 -0.25 -4.03 -36.30
CA ASN A 15 -0.57 -5.31 -35.67
C ASN A 15 0.53 -5.80 -34.74
N LEU A 16 1.81 -5.56 -35.07
CA LEU A 16 2.94 -5.89 -34.20
C LEU A 16 2.94 -4.98 -32.97
N ASP A 17 2.72 -3.68 -33.17
CA ASP A 17 2.68 -2.70 -32.09
C ASP A 17 1.51 -3.00 -31.13
N LEU A 18 0.33 -3.38 -31.65
CA LEU A 18 -0.81 -3.80 -30.82
C LEU A 18 -0.50 -5.05 -29.99
N LYS A 19 0.22 -6.03 -30.53
CA LYS A 19 0.65 -7.20 -29.77
C LYS A 19 1.62 -6.84 -28.66
N ALA A 20 2.54 -5.91 -28.91
CA ALA A 20 3.46 -5.40 -27.89
C ALA A 20 2.70 -4.68 -26.77
N ILE A 21 1.76 -3.80 -27.13
CA ILE A 21 0.90 -3.10 -26.17
C ILE A 21 0.09 -4.09 -25.33
N GLN A 22 -0.50 -5.13 -25.94
CA GLN A 22 -1.23 -6.16 -25.21
C GLN A 22 -0.36 -6.89 -24.18
N HIS A 23 0.90 -7.16 -24.53
CA HIS A 23 1.86 -7.78 -23.60
C HIS A 23 2.18 -6.84 -22.45
N ASP A 24 2.44 -5.56 -22.74
CA ASP A 24 2.75 -4.55 -21.72
C ASP A 24 1.58 -4.31 -20.77
N VAL A 25 0.35 -4.28 -21.29
CA VAL A 25 -0.88 -4.18 -20.48
C VAL A 25 -0.99 -5.36 -19.52
N LYS A 26 -0.79 -6.60 -19.97
CA LYS A 26 -0.82 -7.78 -19.08
C LYS A 26 0.25 -7.72 -17.98
N ASN A 27 1.45 -7.23 -18.32
CA ASN A 27 2.51 -7.03 -17.34
C ASN A 27 2.14 -5.94 -16.31
N LEU A 28 1.52 -4.85 -16.76
CA LEU A 28 1.00 -3.81 -15.87
C LEU A 28 -0.10 -4.34 -14.95
N GLU A 29 -1.05 -5.11 -15.46
CA GLU A 29 -2.09 -5.77 -14.66
C GLU A 29 -1.50 -6.64 -13.55
N ALA A 30 -0.47 -7.43 -13.87
CA ALA A 30 0.23 -8.25 -12.87
C ALA A 30 0.90 -7.39 -11.78
N ARG A 31 1.56 -6.29 -12.16
CA ARG A 31 2.17 -5.35 -11.21
C ARG A 31 1.15 -4.62 -10.34
N ILE A 32 0.00 -4.25 -10.92
CA ILE A 32 -1.11 -3.64 -10.18
C ILE A 32 -1.66 -4.61 -9.15
N LEU A 33 -1.89 -5.88 -9.52
CA LEU A 33 -2.39 -6.90 -8.58
C LEU A 33 -1.43 -7.11 -7.40
N VAL A 34 -0.12 -7.10 -7.64
CA VAL A 34 0.89 -7.16 -6.57
C VAL A 34 0.80 -5.91 -5.68
N ALA A 35 0.75 -4.72 -6.28
CA ALA A 35 0.65 -3.47 -5.54
C ALA A 35 -0.62 -3.40 -4.66
N GLU A 36 -1.76 -3.89 -5.16
CA GLU A 36 -3.00 -3.98 -4.38
C GLU A 36 -2.84 -4.90 -3.16
N ARG A 37 -2.17 -6.04 -3.32
CA ARG A 37 -1.86 -6.96 -2.20
C ARG A 37 -0.92 -6.33 -1.18
N ASP A 38 0.07 -5.59 -1.63
CA ASP A 38 1.00 -4.88 -0.76
C ASP A 38 0.27 -3.80 0.06
N VAL A 39 -0.62 -3.01 -0.58
CA VAL A 39 -1.47 -2.01 0.10
C VAL A 39 -2.35 -2.66 1.17
N LEU A 40 -2.99 -3.79 0.87
CA LEU A 40 -3.79 -4.52 1.85
C LEU A 40 -2.95 -5.02 3.04
N THR A 41 -1.72 -5.45 2.76
CA THR A 41 -0.79 -5.93 3.80
C THR A 41 -0.32 -4.77 4.68
N ILE A 42 0.04 -3.64 4.08
CA ILE A 42 0.42 -2.40 4.78
C ILE A 42 -0.72 -1.95 5.70
N ASN A 43 -1.97 -1.97 5.21
CA ASN A 43 -3.13 -1.55 6.01
C ASN A 43 -3.31 -2.44 7.26
N LYS A 44 -3.21 -3.76 7.11
CA LYS A 44 -3.25 -4.69 8.26
C LYS A 44 -2.12 -4.48 9.26
N GLN A 45 -0.92 -4.12 8.79
CA GLN A 45 0.20 -3.79 9.66
C GLN A 45 -0.05 -2.46 10.40
N LEU A 46 -0.62 -1.47 9.72
CA LEU A 46 -0.98 -0.19 10.30
C LEU A 46 -2.03 -0.35 11.40
N ASP A 47 -3.04 -1.20 11.22
CA ASP A 47 -4.03 -1.52 12.26
C ASP A 47 -3.37 -2.11 13.52
N LYS A 48 -2.42 -3.03 13.35
CA LYS A 48 -1.65 -3.61 14.47
C LYS A 48 -0.81 -2.56 15.19
N ILE A 49 -0.16 -1.68 14.44
CA ILE A 49 0.61 -0.57 14.99
C ILE A 49 -0.30 0.36 15.78
N SER A 50 -1.45 0.75 15.21
CA SER A 50 -2.45 1.61 15.86
C SER A 50 -2.99 1.03 17.17
N ALA A 51 -3.29 -0.28 17.17
CA ALA A 51 -3.67 -0.97 18.39
C ALA A 51 -2.55 -0.90 19.43
N ASN A 52 -1.32 -1.27 19.06
CA ASN A 52 -0.17 -1.27 19.97
C ASN A 52 0.12 0.12 20.55
N THR A 53 0.08 1.17 19.72
CA THR A 53 0.31 2.55 20.20
C THR A 53 -0.81 3.02 21.13
N THR A 54 -2.06 2.60 20.89
CA THR A 54 -3.18 2.85 21.81
C THR A 54 -2.96 2.16 23.17
N TRP A 55 -2.47 0.92 23.18
CA TRP A 55 -2.14 0.21 24.42
C TRP A 55 -1.00 0.89 25.18
N ILE A 56 0.07 1.29 24.49
CA ILE A 56 1.20 2.02 25.08
C ILE A 56 0.72 3.34 25.71
N LEU A 57 -0.12 4.11 25.01
CA LEU A 57 -0.67 5.35 25.54
C LEU A 57 -1.42 5.13 26.87
N ARG A 58 -2.25 4.09 26.94
CA ARG A 58 -2.99 3.73 28.17
C ARG A 58 -2.05 3.38 29.32
N LEU A 59 -0.98 2.62 29.05
CA LEU A 59 0.01 2.27 30.07
C LEU A 59 0.73 3.50 30.61
N ILE A 60 1.14 4.41 29.72
CA ILE A 60 1.79 5.67 30.11
C ILE A 60 0.85 6.50 31.00
N VAL A 61 -0.38 6.73 30.56
CA VAL A 61 -1.37 7.49 31.34
C VAL A 61 -1.62 6.83 32.70
N SER A 62 -1.77 5.50 32.75
CA SER A 62 -2.01 4.76 33.99
C SER A 62 -0.82 4.87 34.96
N ALA A 63 0.40 4.77 34.45
CA ALA A 63 1.62 4.93 35.24
C ALA A 63 1.73 6.34 35.82
N LEU A 64 1.45 7.38 35.01
CA LEU A 64 1.47 8.77 35.45
C LEU A 64 0.42 9.03 36.55
N VAL A 65 -0.83 8.61 36.33
CA VAL A 65 -1.92 8.77 37.30
C VAL A 65 -1.59 8.05 38.62
N THR A 66 -1.15 6.80 38.54
CA THR A 66 -0.78 6.01 39.72
C THR A 66 0.41 6.62 40.47
N GLY A 67 1.40 7.13 39.75
CA GLY A 67 2.56 7.81 40.33
C GLY A 67 2.14 9.06 41.11
N VAL A 68 1.30 9.91 40.54
CA VAL A 68 0.77 11.12 41.20
C VAL A 68 -0.06 10.75 42.44
N LEU A 69 -1.00 9.81 42.30
CA LEU A 69 -1.83 9.37 43.42
C LEU A 69 -0.99 8.77 44.55
N GLY A 70 0.04 8.00 44.23
CA GLY A 70 0.95 7.41 45.23
C GLY A 70 1.76 8.46 46.00
N VAL A 71 2.17 9.56 45.36
CA VAL A 71 2.82 10.69 46.04
C VAL A 71 1.84 11.42 46.95
N LEU A 72 0.62 11.70 46.46
CA LEU A 72 -0.41 12.37 47.26
C LEU A 72 -0.81 11.54 48.49
N ALA A 73 -0.99 10.23 48.34
CA ALA A 73 -1.33 9.34 49.44
C ALA A 73 -0.23 9.33 50.53
N ARG A 74 1.05 9.34 50.15
CA ARG A 74 2.17 9.42 51.09
C ARG A 74 2.28 10.75 51.84
N ASN A 75 1.81 11.84 51.25
CA ASN A 75 1.87 13.16 51.89
C ASN A 75 0.65 13.44 52.78
N LEU A 76 -0.46 12.71 52.58
CA LEU A 76 -1.72 12.88 53.33
C LEU A 76 -1.88 11.90 54.50
N LEU A 77 -1.24 10.73 54.44
CA LEU A 77 -1.20 9.70 55.50
C LEU A 77 0.08 9.84 56.33
#